data_AF-A0A945X8C2-F1
#
_entry.id   AF-A0A945X8C2-F1
#
_cell.length_a   1.000
_cell.length_b   1.000
_cell.length_c   1.000
_cell.angle_alpha   90.00
_cell.angle_beta   90.00
_cell.angle_gamma   90.00
#
_symmetry.space_group_name_H-M   'P 1'
#
loop_
_entity.id
_entity.type
_entity.pdbx_description
1 polymer ?
#
loop_
_entity_poly.entity_id
_entity_poly.type
_entity_poly.pdbx_seq_one_letter_code
_entity_poly.pdbx_strand_id
1 'polypeptide(L)'
;MKKSNSLLLLFCVNIITVFAQDLKTTEVNVVEGFKPTIPEATRLNENAVFADTIKEDRVQTYEVIESELQSDYKTKPLKAAKVKDDKIPELYATKVSLGTGFRIGSKTSVVHNSLRSKDMSYGIIANHQNSDYKIDSKIAGRSNNNLHLYGKKISAKHIFISNLNYDRKAVYTYGVGSENKNHEGFENNPYYNRFAYTKFSFSAISKEHDEDKLKHHTTFFVSDLNEFSENQIHLSTDISRIVEGYPIN
;
A
#
# COMPACT_ATOMS: atom_id res chain seq x y z
N MET A 1 -24.24 -10.39 -58.71
CA MET A 1 -24.51 -11.42 -59.73
C MET A 1 -23.27 -11.55 -60.61
N LYS A 2 -22.50 -12.62 -60.41
CA LYS A 2 -22.38 -13.79 -61.31
C LYS A 2 -21.71 -13.50 -62.67
N LYS A 3 -20.47 -14.02 -62.75
CA LYS A 3 -19.78 -14.70 -63.86
C LYS A 3 -19.50 -13.93 -65.16
N SER A 4 -18.22 -13.94 -65.55
CA SER A 4 -17.80 -14.15 -66.93
C SER A 4 -16.51 -14.98 -66.96
N ASN A 5 -16.55 -16.11 -67.67
CA ASN A 5 -15.41 -16.90 -68.12
C ASN A 5 -14.95 -16.32 -69.47
N SER A 6 -13.64 -16.27 -69.73
CA SER A 6 -13.14 -16.16 -71.11
C SER A 6 -11.82 -16.94 -71.24
N LEU A 7 -11.81 -17.86 -72.20
CA LEU A 7 -10.71 -18.68 -72.67
C LEU A 7 -10.13 -18.00 -73.92
N LEU A 8 -8.80 -17.82 -74.00
CA LEU A 8 -8.14 -17.36 -75.23
C LEU A 8 -6.92 -18.23 -75.57
N LEU A 9 -6.94 -18.71 -76.81
CA LEU A 9 -6.00 -19.54 -77.54
C LEU A 9 -4.85 -18.66 -78.10
N LEU A 10 -3.60 -19.15 -78.14
CA LEU A 10 -2.57 -18.57 -79.02
C LEU A 10 -1.58 -19.64 -79.53
N PHE A 11 -1.23 -19.49 -80.80
CA PHE A 11 -0.70 -20.47 -81.75
C PHE A 11 0.51 -19.85 -82.46
N CYS A 12 1.66 -20.51 -82.56
CA CYS A 12 2.80 -20.19 -83.46
C CYS A 12 3.64 -21.47 -83.63
N VAL A 13 3.52 -22.27 -84.71
CA VAL A 13 4.06 -22.19 -86.09
C VAL A 13 5.59 -22.38 -86.22
N ASN A 14 5.92 -23.42 -87.01
CA ASN A 14 7.20 -24.01 -87.43
C ASN A 14 8.09 -23.13 -88.31
N ILE A 15 9.41 -23.42 -88.32
CA ILE A 15 10.25 -23.35 -89.54
C ILE A 15 11.30 -24.49 -89.53
N ILE A 16 11.36 -25.28 -90.60
CA ILE A 16 12.42 -26.24 -90.96
C ILE A 16 13.15 -25.68 -92.18
N THR A 17 14.49 -25.78 -92.22
CA THR A 17 15.25 -25.78 -93.48
C THR A 17 16.44 -26.75 -93.41
N VAL A 18 16.79 -27.29 -94.58
CA VAL A 18 17.75 -28.37 -94.88
C VAL A 18 18.85 -27.81 -95.79
N PHE A 19 20.08 -28.33 -95.73
CA PHE A 19 21.02 -28.33 -96.87
C PHE A 19 21.83 -29.63 -96.93
N ALA A 20 22.07 -30.08 -98.16
CA ALA A 20 22.72 -31.33 -98.57
C ALA A 20 23.95 -31.04 -99.45
N GLN A 21 24.88 -32.01 -99.58
CA GLN A 21 25.85 -32.24 -100.68
C GLN A 21 26.33 -33.71 -100.58
N ASP A 22 26.87 -34.42 -101.58
CA ASP A 22 26.49 -34.72 -102.97
C ASP A 22 27.28 -36.02 -103.37
N LEU A 23 26.88 -36.66 -104.46
CA LEU A 23 27.02 -38.06 -104.90
C LEU A 23 28.41 -38.58 -105.35
N LYS A 24 28.54 -39.93 -105.39
CA LYS A 24 29.01 -40.68 -106.59
C LYS A 24 28.68 -42.19 -106.55
N THR A 25 28.02 -42.68 -107.59
CA THR A 25 27.87 -44.08 -108.04
C THR A 25 29.03 -44.41 -109.01
N THR A 26 29.43 -45.63 -109.40
CA THR A 26 28.81 -46.96 -109.55
C THR A 26 29.97 -47.92 -109.89
N GLU A 27 29.99 -49.18 -109.45
CA GLU A 27 30.66 -50.23 -110.22
C GLU A 27 30.01 -51.60 -109.97
N VAL A 28 29.66 -52.25 -111.07
CA VAL A 28 29.04 -53.57 -111.16
C VAL A 28 30.15 -54.60 -111.23
N ASN A 29 30.07 -55.71 -110.50
CA ASN A 29 30.86 -56.88 -110.83
C ASN A 29 30.06 -58.17 -110.67
N VAL A 30 30.16 -58.99 -111.71
CA VAL A 30 29.28 -60.11 -112.03
C VAL A 30 30.12 -61.38 -112.02
N VAL A 31 29.47 -62.46 -111.56
CA VAL A 31 29.75 -63.90 -111.65
C VAL A 31 30.83 -64.57 -110.79
N GLU A 32 30.33 -65.59 -110.07
CA GLU A 32 30.82 -66.95 -109.84
C GLU A 32 32.14 -67.23 -109.07
N GLY A 33 31.93 -67.90 -107.92
CA GLY A 33 32.27 -69.33 -107.86
C GLY A 33 33.62 -69.71 -107.25
N PHE A 34 33.85 -69.40 -105.96
CA PHE A 34 34.97 -69.97 -105.21
C PHE A 34 34.49 -70.93 -104.11
N LYS A 35 34.64 -72.24 -104.38
CA LYS A 35 34.75 -73.31 -103.38
C LYS A 35 36.25 -73.61 -103.28
N PRO A 36 36.89 -73.72 -102.09
CA PRO A 36 36.58 -74.90 -101.28
C PRO A 36 36.88 -74.86 -99.75
N THR A 37 36.20 -75.80 -99.09
CA THR A 37 36.59 -76.65 -97.93
C THR A 37 36.77 -76.06 -96.53
N ILE A 38 35.98 -76.62 -95.60
CA ILE A 38 35.96 -76.39 -94.16
C ILE A 38 36.74 -77.54 -93.49
N PRO A 39 37.73 -77.29 -92.62
CA PRO A 39 38.36 -78.34 -91.82
C PRO A 39 37.45 -78.82 -90.68
N GLU A 40 37.49 -80.11 -90.39
CA GLU A 40 36.68 -80.74 -89.32
C GLU A 40 36.98 -80.16 -87.94
N ALA A 41 35.92 -79.84 -87.19
CA ALA A 41 36.00 -79.38 -85.82
C ALA A 41 35.72 -80.52 -84.83
N THR A 42 36.60 -80.68 -83.84
CA THR A 42 36.41 -81.61 -82.72
C THR A 42 35.53 -80.98 -81.64
N ARG A 43 34.62 -81.78 -81.07
CA ARG A 43 33.59 -81.33 -80.13
C ARG A 43 34.12 -81.36 -78.69
N LEU A 44 34.11 -80.22 -78.00
CA LEU A 44 34.46 -80.14 -76.57
C LEU A 44 33.38 -80.82 -75.72
N ASN A 45 33.77 -81.73 -74.83
CA ASN A 45 32.86 -82.52 -73.99
C ASN A 45 33.22 -82.37 -72.50
N GLU A 46 33.11 -81.15 -71.99
CA GLU A 46 33.27 -80.85 -70.57
C GLU A 46 31.95 -80.33 -70.00
N ASN A 47 31.54 -80.87 -68.85
CA ASN A 47 30.34 -80.44 -68.16
C ASN A 47 30.68 -79.32 -67.16
N ALA A 48 29.94 -78.21 -67.22
CA ALA A 48 30.12 -77.09 -66.31
C ALA A 48 29.62 -77.42 -64.89
N VAL A 49 30.44 -77.14 -63.88
CA VAL A 49 30.05 -77.25 -62.46
C VAL A 49 29.71 -75.85 -61.94
N PHE A 50 28.49 -75.66 -61.45
CA PHE A 50 28.03 -74.40 -60.87
C PHE A 50 28.34 -74.34 -59.38
N ALA A 51 29.04 -73.29 -58.93
CA ALA A 51 29.20 -72.94 -57.52
C ALA A 51 28.55 -71.58 -57.24
N ASP A 52 27.49 -71.58 -56.42
CA ASP A 52 26.73 -70.39 -56.04
C ASP A 52 27.53 -69.52 -55.07
N THR A 53 27.67 -68.23 -55.38
CA THR A 53 28.60 -67.28 -54.71
C THR A 53 27.90 -66.24 -53.84
N ILE A 54 26.58 -66.27 -53.68
CA ILE A 54 25.86 -65.17 -53.02
C ILE A 54 25.68 -65.46 -51.52
N LYS A 55 26.43 -64.75 -50.67
CA LYS A 55 26.12 -64.55 -49.25
C LYS A 55 25.67 -63.11 -49.05
N GLU A 56 24.40 -62.90 -48.75
CA GLU A 56 23.83 -61.57 -48.50
C GLU A 56 24.04 -61.19 -47.03
N ASP A 57 24.78 -60.11 -46.80
CA ASP A 57 25.04 -59.57 -45.45
C ASP A 57 23.90 -58.63 -45.04
N ARG A 58 23.30 -58.87 -43.87
CA ARG A 58 22.05 -58.24 -43.40
C ARG A 58 22.24 -57.42 -42.12
N VAL A 59 23.34 -56.68 -42.02
CA VAL A 59 23.57 -55.79 -40.87
C VAL A 59 22.75 -54.52 -41.03
N GLN A 60 21.84 -54.25 -40.09
CA GLN A 60 21.09 -52.99 -39.98
C GLN A 60 21.66 -52.15 -38.84
N THR A 61 22.09 -50.93 -39.17
CA THR A 61 22.55 -49.93 -38.21
C THR A 61 21.45 -48.92 -37.94
N TYR A 62 21.17 -48.68 -36.66
CA TYR A 62 20.23 -47.67 -36.19
C TYR A 62 20.99 -46.56 -35.45
N GLU A 63 20.58 -45.31 -35.66
CA GLU A 63 21.13 -44.15 -34.97
C GLU A 63 20.00 -43.42 -34.25
N VAL A 64 20.17 -43.21 -32.93
CA VAL A 64 19.20 -42.50 -32.11
C VAL A 64 19.60 -41.03 -32.07
N ILE A 65 18.76 -40.17 -32.65
CA ILE A 65 18.98 -38.73 -32.65
C ILE A 65 18.31 -38.14 -31.42
N GLU A 66 19.12 -37.75 -30.44
CA GLU A 66 18.67 -36.95 -29.30
C GLU A 66 18.55 -35.49 -29.72
N SER A 67 17.32 -34.97 -29.68
CA SER A 67 17.03 -33.57 -29.99
C SER A 67 16.31 -32.94 -28.80
N GLU A 68 16.91 -31.90 -28.24
CA GLU A 68 16.32 -31.12 -27.15
C GLU A 68 15.51 -29.95 -27.71
N LEU A 69 14.26 -29.82 -27.23
CA LEU A 69 13.39 -28.70 -27.56
C LEU A 69 13.78 -27.46 -26.73
N GLN A 70 14.56 -26.57 -27.33
CA GLN A 70 14.86 -25.26 -26.77
C GLN A 70 13.63 -24.33 -26.91
N SER A 71 12.91 -24.08 -25.82
CA SER A 71 11.72 -23.20 -25.80
C SER A 71 12.05 -21.82 -25.23
N ASP A 72 11.98 -20.76 -26.06
CA ASP A 72 12.14 -19.35 -25.62
C ASP A 72 10.83 -18.78 -25.04
N TYR A 73 10.20 -19.52 -24.12
CA TYR A 73 8.92 -19.11 -23.55
C TYR A 73 9.08 -17.95 -22.56
N LYS A 74 8.67 -16.75 -22.98
CA LYS A 74 8.69 -15.53 -22.16
C LYS A 74 7.38 -15.39 -21.39
N THR A 75 7.42 -15.57 -20.08
CA THR A 75 6.28 -15.31 -19.21
C THR A 75 6.01 -13.81 -19.11
N LYS A 76 4.74 -13.42 -19.20
CA LYS A 76 4.36 -12.02 -18.95
C LYS A 76 4.31 -11.79 -17.43
N PRO A 77 5.07 -10.84 -16.88
CA PRO A 77 5.00 -10.53 -15.46
C PRO A 77 3.62 -9.98 -15.11
N LEU A 78 3.06 -10.43 -13.98
CA LEU A 78 1.81 -9.91 -13.45
C LEU A 78 2.00 -8.46 -12.99
N LYS A 79 1.10 -7.57 -13.41
CA LYS A 79 1.04 -6.21 -12.86
C LYS A 79 0.41 -6.25 -11.47
N ALA A 80 1.07 -5.63 -10.49
CA ALA A 80 0.52 -5.49 -9.14
C ALA A 80 -0.85 -4.78 -9.17
N ALA A 81 -1.78 -5.26 -8.35
CA ALA A 81 -3.08 -4.62 -8.17
C ALA A 81 -2.90 -3.25 -7.52
N LYS A 82 -3.47 -2.21 -8.13
CA LYS A 82 -3.53 -0.88 -7.52
C LYS A 82 -4.73 -0.83 -6.59
N VAL A 83 -4.47 -0.88 -5.28
CA VAL A 83 -5.50 -0.67 -4.26
C VAL A 83 -5.70 0.83 -4.09
N LYS A 84 -6.95 1.29 -4.07
CA LYS A 84 -7.27 2.70 -3.80
C LYS A 84 -7.20 2.91 -2.29
N ASP A 85 -6.58 4.00 -1.85
CA ASP A 85 -6.58 4.36 -0.43
C ASP A 85 -8.00 4.50 0.10
N ASP A 86 -8.22 4.05 1.33
CA ASP A 86 -9.48 4.22 2.02
C ASP A 86 -9.84 5.70 2.15
N LYS A 87 -11.13 6.01 1.97
CA LYS A 87 -11.62 7.37 2.14
C LYS A 87 -11.47 7.76 3.61
N ILE A 88 -10.58 8.71 3.88
CA ILE A 88 -10.41 9.27 5.22
C ILE A 88 -11.71 9.99 5.61
N PRO A 89 -12.35 9.65 6.74
CA PRO A 89 -13.57 10.32 7.17
C PRO A 89 -13.28 11.78 7.53
N GLU A 90 -14.23 12.65 7.20
CA GLU A 90 -14.18 14.05 7.56
C GLU A 90 -14.32 14.22 9.08
N LEU A 91 -13.49 15.09 9.67
CA LEU A 91 -13.51 15.38 11.10
C LEU A 91 -14.14 16.75 11.32
N TYR A 92 -15.08 16.83 12.25
CA TYR A 92 -15.66 18.10 12.70
C TYR A 92 -14.87 18.62 13.90
N ALA A 93 -14.31 19.81 13.76
CA ALA A 93 -13.48 20.44 14.78
C ALA A 93 -14.26 20.82 16.05
N THR A 94 -15.50 21.29 15.88
CA THR A 94 -16.28 21.93 16.94
C THR A 94 -17.54 21.14 17.26
N LYS A 95 -17.83 20.97 18.55
CA LYS A 95 -19.10 20.46 19.07
C LYS A 95 -19.62 21.40 20.14
N VAL A 96 -20.85 21.85 19.98
CA VAL A 96 -21.60 22.60 20.99
C VAL A 96 -22.74 21.72 21.48
N SER A 97 -22.90 21.60 22.79
CA SER A 97 -23.97 20.85 23.43
C SER A 97 -24.66 21.74 24.44
N LEU A 98 -25.97 21.89 24.29
CA LEU A 98 -26.83 22.63 25.19
C LEU A 98 -27.82 21.66 25.82
N GLY A 99 -28.04 21.80 27.12
CA GLY A 99 -28.94 20.98 27.89
C GLY A 99 -29.66 21.84 28.92
N THR A 100 -30.93 21.53 29.11
CA THR A 100 -31.74 22.04 30.22
C THR A 100 -32.40 20.86 30.94
N GLY A 101 -32.75 21.01 32.20
CA GLY A 101 -33.28 19.92 33.02
C GLY A 101 -34.16 20.35 34.18
N PHE A 102 -34.62 19.37 34.95
CA PHE A 102 -35.50 19.56 36.10
C PHE A 102 -34.94 20.60 37.08
N ARG A 103 -35.82 21.46 37.61
CA ARG A 103 -35.48 22.63 38.44
C ARG A 103 -34.55 23.65 37.73
N ILE A 104 -34.77 23.89 36.43
CA ILE A 104 -34.03 24.91 35.65
C ILE A 104 -32.51 24.68 35.70
N GLY A 105 -32.10 23.41 35.67
CA GLY A 105 -30.69 23.09 35.52
C GLY A 105 -30.24 23.41 34.10
N SER A 106 -29.13 24.13 33.92
CA SER A 106 -28.54 24.40 32.61
C SER A 106 -27.22 23.66 32.47
N LYS A 107 -26.93 23.23 31.24
CA LYS A 107 -25.65 22.61 30.87
C LYS A 107 -25.25 23.10 29.50
N THR A 108 -24.05 23.65 29.39
CA THR A 108 -23.43 24.03 28.13
C THR A 108 -22.05 23.39 28.07
N SER A 109 -21.73 22.77 26.93
CA SER A 109 -20.41 22.22 26.67
C SER A 109 -19.99 22.62 25.28
N VAL A 110 -18.84 23.28 25.18
CA VAL A 110 -18.22 23.70 23.94
C VAL A 110 -16.89 22.99 23.87
N VAL A 111 -16.69 22.22 22.81
CA VAL A 111 -15.44 21.54 22.52
C VAL A 111 -14.99 21.98 21.13
N HIS A 112 -13.76 22.44 21.02
CA HIS A 112 -13.13 22.73 19.73
C HIS A 112 -11.74 22.12 19.72
N ASN A 113 -11.44 21.32 18.71
CA ASN A 113 -10.14 20.69 18.51
C ASN A 113 -9.62 21.00 17.12
N SER A 114 -8.29 21.08 17.00
CA SER A 114 -7.59 21.09 15.72
C SER A 114 -8.00 19.89 14.87
N LEU A 115 -8.10 20.09 13.56
CA LEU A 115 -8.26 18.98 12.61
C LEU A 115 -7.01 18.10 12.56
N ARG A 116 -7.08 17.01 11.79
CA ARG A 116 -5.97 16.07 11.63
C ARG A 116 -4.71 16.82 11.18
N SER A 117 -3.67 16.71 11.98
CA SER A 117 -2.32 17.16 11.64
C SER A 117 -1.31 16.13 12.13
N LYS A 118 -0.17 16.05 11.43
CA LYS A 118 0.92 15.11 11.75
C LYS A 118 1.78 15.60 12.91
N ASP A 119 1.83 16.91 13.14
CA ASP A 119 2.85 17.55 13.97
C ASP A 119 2.29 18.50 15.02
N MET A 120 0.99 18.80 15.01
CA MET A 120 0.37 19.72 15.96
C MET A 120 -1.06 19.30 16.28
N SER A 121 -1.46 19.44 17.55
CA SER A 121 -2.85 19.32 17.97
C SER A 121 -3.12 20.34 19.07
N TYR A 122 -4.27 20.99 19.04
CA TYR A 122 -4.67 21.92 20.08
C TYR A 122 -6.18 21.87 20.26
N GLY A 123 -6.66 22.32 21.40
CA GLY A 123 -8.08 22.37 21.64
C GLY A 123 -8.46 23.15 22.89
N ILE A 124 -9.76 23.43 22.95
CA ILE A 124 -10.45 24.07 24.06
C ILE A 124 -11.68 23.24 24.40
N ILE A 125 -11.85 22.99 25.69
CA ILE A 125 -13.06 22.40 26.26
C ILE A 125 -13.55 23.38 27.31
N ALA A 126 -14.76 23.90 27.13
CA ALA A 126 -15.42 24.79 28.07
C ALA A 126 -16.76 24.18 28.46
N ASN A 127 -16.91 23.88 29.75
CA ASN A 127 -18.10 23.29 30.32
C ASN A 127 -18.69 24.24 31.36
N HIS A 128 -19.99 24.44 31.27
CA HIS A 128 -20.80 25.14 32.25
C HIS A 128 -21.95 24.23 32.66
N GLN A 129 -22.12 24.04 33.97
CA GLN A 129 -23.29 23.39 34.53
C GLN A 129 -23.80 24.19 35.71
N ASN A 130 -25.10 24.42 35.74
CA ASN A 130 -25.78 25.06 36.86
C ASN A 130 -27.01 24.24 37.28
N SER A 131 -27.33 24.27 38.55
CA SER A 131 -28.56 23.68 39.10
C SER A 131 -28.95 24.47 40.33
N ASP A 132 -30.02 25.25 40.20
CA ASP A 132 -30.55 26.07 41.29
C ASP A 132 -31.89 25.48 41.76
N TYR A 133 -32.13 25.51 43.06
CA TYR A 133 -33.37 25.02 43.65
C TYR A 133 -33.77 25.84 44.87
N LYS A 134 -35.06 25.83 45.16
CA LYS A 134 -35.62 26.40 46.39
C LYS A 134 -36.21 25.27 47.23
N ILE A 135 -35.89 25.25 48.51
CA ILE A 135 -36.45 24.36 49.54
C ILE A 135 -36.92 25.27 50.66
N ASP A 136 -38.22 25.28 50.96
CA ASP A 136 -38.81 26.08 52.06
C ASP A 136 -38.35 27.56 52.04
N SER A 137 -38.48 28.20 50.87
CA SER A 137 -38.03 29.59 50.59
C SER A 137 -36.52 29.85 50.69
N LYS A 138 -35.71 28.84 50.99
CA LYS A 138 -34.25 28.91 51.02
C LYS A 138 -33.67 28.50 49.67
N ILE A 139 -32.67 29.25 49.22
CA ILE A 139 -31.96 29.02 47.96
C ILE A 139 -30.84 28.02 48.22
N ALA A 140 -30.74 27.03 47.35
CA ALA A 140 -29.61 26.13 47.32
C ALA A 140 -29.31 25.73 45.87
N GLY A 141 -28.07 25.33 45.60
CA GLY A 141 -27.67 25.11 44.22
C GLY A 141 -26.21 24.74 44.08
N ARG A 142 -25.85 24.38 42.85
CA ARG A 142 -24.47 24.15 42.46
C ARG A 142 -24.20 24.69 41.07
N SER A 143 -23.02 25.29 40.92
CA SER A 143 -22.43 25.62 39.63
C SER A 143 -21.08 24.96 39.50
N ASN A 144 -20.83 24.33 38.35
CA ASN A 144 -19.54 23.77 38.01
C ASN A 144 -19.12 24.31 36.64
N ASN A 145 -17.94 24.91 36.59
CA ASN A 145 -17.37 25.46 35.38
C ASN A 145 -15.98 24.86 35.22
N ASN A 146 -15.71 24.32 34.04
CA ASN A 146 -14.41 23.76 33.71
C ASN A 146 -13.98 24.36 32.37
N LEU A 147 -12.73 24.81 32.31
CA LEU A 147 -12.07 25.24 31.11
C LEU A 147 -10.75 24.46 31.00
N HIS A 148 -10.55 23.81 29.88
CA HIS A 148 -9.34 23.07 29.58
C HIS A 148 -8.84 23.49 28.20
N LEU A 149 -7.66 24.11 28.17
CA LEU A 149 -6.91 24.41 26.96
C LEU A 149 -5.74 23.45 26.88
N TYR A 150 -5.50 22.88 25.70
CA TYR A 150 -4.32 22.06 25.48
C TYR A 150 -3.68 22.38 24.13
N GLY A 151 -2.37 22.19 24.07
CA GLY A 151 -1.56 22.29 22.87
C GLY A 151 -0.45 21.25 22.90
N LYS A 152 -0.34 20.48 21.81
CA LYS A 152 0.66 19.44 21.58
C LYS A 152 1.39 19.75 20.28
N LYS A 153 2.72 19.81 20.33
CA LYS A 153 3.58 19.90 19.14
C LYS A 153 4.51 18.70 19.11
N ILE A 154 4.51 17.98 17.99
CA ILE A 154 5.42 16.87 17.72
C ILE A 154 6.49 17.39 16.77
N SER A 155 7.70 17.58 17.27
CA SER A 155 8.88 17.91 16.47
C SER A 155 9.64 16.64 16.09
N ALA A 156 10.77 16.79 15.39
CA ALA A 156 11.64 15.66 15.05
C ALA A 156 12.18 14.98 16.31
N LYS A 157 12.73 15.77 17.24
CA LYS A 157 13.45 15.28 18.44
C LYS A 157 12.62 15.29 19.73
N HIS A 158 11.56 16.11 19.81
CA HIS A 158 10.79 16.30 21.05
C HIS A 158 9.29 16.35 20.78
N ILE A 159 8.50 16.01 21.79
CA ILE A 159 7.06 16.28 21.89
C ILE A 159 6.87 17.28 23.02
N PHE A 160 6.26 18.41 22.70
CA PHE A 160 5.87 19.42 23.68
C PHE A 160 4.37 19.33 23.92
N ILE A 161 3.98 19.33 25.19
CA ILE A 161 2.58 19.33 25.63
C ILE A 161 2.42 20.49 26.59
N SER A 162 1.40 21.31 26.38
CA SER A 162 1.04 22.42 27.25
C SER A 162 -0.45 22.30 27.58
N ASN A 163 -0.80 22.52 28.85
CA ASN A 163 -2.19 22.51 29.29
C ASN A 163 -2.45 23.69 30.22
N LEU A 164 -3.61 24.32 30.08
CA LEU A 164 -4.16 25.25 31.05
C LEU A 164 -5.53 24.75 31.48
N ASN A 165 -5.64 24.40 32.76
CA ASN A 165 -6.86 23.93 33.38
C ASN A 165 -7.39 25.02 34.31
N TYR A 166 -8.69 25.23 34.29
CA TYR A 166 -9.40 26.04 35.26
C TYR A 166 -10.69 25.33 35.65
N ASP A 167 -10.83 25.04 36.93
CA ASP A 167 -12.00 24.40 37.52
C ASP A 167 -12.58 25.31 38.59
N ARG A 168 -13.85 25.68 38.44
CA ARG A 168 -14.60 26.44 39.46
C ARG A 168 -15.81 25.65 39.88
N LYS A 169 -15.81 25.22 41.13
CA LYS A 169 -16.95 24.59 41.80
C LYS A 169 -17.55 25.57 42.79
N ALA A 170 -18.86 25.70 42.74
CA ALA A 170 -19.62 26.68 43.49
C ALA A 170 -20.83 25.96 44.07
N VAL A 171 -21.02 26.05 45.38
CA VAL A 171 -22.14 25.42 46.08
C VAL A 171 -22.79 26.44 46.99
N TYR A 172 -24.10 26.52 46.91
CA TYR A 172 -24.95 27.30 47.80
C TYR A 172 -25.74 26.29 48.63
N THR A 173 -25.50 26.26 49.94
CA THR A 173 -26.16 25.30 50.84
C THR A 173 -27.39 25.91 51.49
N TYR A 174 -28.35 25.06 51.84
CA TYR A 174 -29.52 25.45 52.63
C TYR A 174 -29.07 25.78 54.07
N GLY A 175 -29.54 26.89 54.64
CA GLY A 175 -29.12 27.33 55.98
C GLY A 175 -29.83 28.59 56.48
N VAL A 176 -29.49 29.04 57.68
CA VAL A 176 -29.95 30.35 58.20
C VAL A 176 -29.41 31.44 57.29
N GLY A 177 -30.24 32.37 56.84
CA GLY A 177 -29.81 33.43 55.93
C GLY A 177 -29.56 32.97 54.50
N SER A 178 -30.27 31.98 53.96
CA SER A 178 -30.18 31.59 52.53
C SER A 178 -31.41 32.00 51.71
N GLU A 179 -32.17 32.99 52.21
CA GLU A 179 -33.42 33.47 51.60
C GLU A 179 -33.17 34.32 50.35
N ASN A 180 -32.03 35.01 50.30
CA ASN A 180 -31.62 35.89 49.20
C ASN A 180 -30.20 35.57 48.73
N LYS A 181 -29.89 35.84 47.46
CA LYS A 181 -28.52 35.70 46.93
C LYS A 181 -27.57 36.75 47.48
N ASN A 182 -28.09 37.94 47.82
CA ASN A 182 -27.34 39.06 48.35
C ASN A 182 -27.71 39.26 49.82
N HIS A 183 -26.72 39.50 50.68
CA HIS A 183 -26.91 39.82 52.10
C HIS A 183 -26.41 41.22 52.39
N GLU A 184 -27.23 42.01 53.10
CA GLU A 184 -26.81 43.33 53.56
C GLU A 184 -25.58 43.20 54.48
N GLY A 185 -24.60 44.10 54.29
CA GLY A 185 -23.35 44.12 55.07
C GLY A 185 -22.25 43.17 54.57
N PHE A 186 -22.52 42.32 53.57
CA PHE A 186 -21.51 41.45 52.96
C PHE A 186 -21.46 41.65 51.44
N GLU A 187 -20.25 41.86 50.91
CA GLU A 187 -20.04 41.97 49.45
C GLU A 187 -20.34 40.65 48.73
N ASN A 188 -20.13 39.51 49.40
CA ASN A 188 -20.46 38.18 48.91
C ASN A 188 -21.26 37.40 49.96
N ASN A 189 -22.17 36.52 49.52
CA ASN A 189 -22.97 35.70 50.42
C ASN A 189 -22.06 34.80 51.30
N PRO A 190 -22.10 34.88 52.64
CA PRO A 190 -21.25 34.08 53.52
C PRO A 190 -21.57 32.58 53.49
N TYR A 191 -22.75 32.20 52.99
CA TYR A 191 -23.19 30.81 52.82
C TYR A 191 -22.88 30.26 51.42
N TYR A 192 -22.10 31.01 50.63
CA TYR A 192 -21.64 30.61 49.31
C TYR A 192 -20.20 30.08 49.38
N ASN A 193 -20.04 28.78 49.13
CA ASN A 193 -18.72 28.17 49.02
C ASN A 193 -18.29 28.13 47.55
N ARG A 194 -17.17 28.79 47.25
CA ARG A 194 -16.51 28.75 45.93
C ARG A 194 -15.14 28.12 46.10
N PHE A 195 -14.83 27.17 45.24
CA PHE A 195 -13.50 26.61 45.06
C PHE A 195 -13.08 26.83 43.61
N ALA A 196 -11.96 27.50 43.41
CA ALA A 196 -11.33 27.66 42.11
C ALA A 196 -10.00 26.90 42.10
N TYR A 197 -9.65 26.28 40.98
CA TYR A 197 -8.37 25.62 40.77
C TYR A 197 -7.87 25.98 39.40
N THR A 198 -6.66 26.52 39.31
CA THR A 198 -5.99 26.82 38.05
C THR A 198 -4.71 26.04 37.98
N LYS A 199 -4.44 25.35 36.86
CA LYS A 199 -3.18 24.64 36.63
C LYS A 199 -2.65 24.89 35.25
N PHE A 200 -1.48 25.48 35.16
CA PHE A 200 -0.66 25.48 33.95
C PHE A 200 0.33 24.33 34.03
N SER A 201 0.41 23.50 32.99
CA SER A 201 1.45 22.48 32.86
C SER A 201 2.12 22.51 31.50
N PHE A 202 3.41 22.18 31.50
CA PHE A 202 4.23 22.05 30.32
C PHE A 202 5.09 20.80 30.45
N SER A 203 5.07 19.95 29.42
CA SER A 203 5.88 18.74 29.35
C SER A 203 6.71 18.72 28.08
N ALA A 204 7.98 18.35 28.19
CA ALA A 204 8.89 18.12 27.10
C ALA A 204 9.35 16.65 27.14
N ILE A 205 9.05 15.91 26.07
CA ILE A 205 9.33 14.48 25.95
C ILE A 205 10.30 14.26 24.80
N SER A 206 11.44 13.62 25.04
CA SER A 206 12.37 13.22 23.98
C SER A 206 11.78 12.12 23.11
N LYS A 207 11.98 12.19 21.80
CA LYS A 207 11.63 11.14 20.82
C LYS A 207 12.81 10.23 20.46
N GLU A 208 13.87 10.30 21.24
CA GLU A 208 15.08 9.54 20.97
C GLU A 208 14.83 8.04 21.17
N HIS A 209 15.26 7.23 20.21
CA HIS A 209 15.08 5.77 20.25
C HIS A 209 16.37 5.05 20.63
N ASP A 210 17.51 5.65 20.25
CA ASP A 210 18.85 5.14 20.52
C ASP A 210 19.10 4.96 22.02
N GLU A 211 19.67 3.83 22.41
CA GLU A 211 19.88 3.45 23.81
C GLU A 211 21.03 4.24 24.46
N ASP A 212 22.02 4.64 23.66
CA ASP A 212 23.19 5.39 24.13
C ASP A 212 22.88 6.89 24.29
N LYS A 213 21.77 7.35 23.73
CA LYS A 213 21.37 8.76 23.79
C LYS A 213 20.42 9.03 24.96
N LEU A 214 20.50 10.26 25.47
CA LEU A 214 19.73 10.69 26.63
C LEU A 214 18.26 10.82 26.28
N LYS A 215 17.43 10.00 26.91
CA LYS A 215 15.97 10.11 26.89
C LYS A 215 15.55 10.92 28.10
N HIS A 216 14.57 11.80 27.93
CA HIS A 216 14.02 12.58 29.02
C HIS A 216 12.54 12.82 28.87
N HIS A 217 11.86 12.89 30.01
CA HIS A 217 10.50 13.36 30.13
C HIS A 217 10.46 14.38 31.26
N THR A 218 10.52 15.65 30.88
CA THR A 218 10.47 16.76 31.84
C THR A 218 9.04 17.28 31.91
N THR A 219 8.49 17.38 33.12
CA THR A 219 7.18 17.97 33.39
C THR A 219 7.33 19.10 34.38
N PHE A 220 6.80 20.26 34.02
CA PHE A 220 6.67 21.43 34.84
C PHE A 220 5.20 21.75 35.04
N PHE A 221 4.79 22.11 36.25
CA PHE A 221 3.48 22.72 36.45
C PHE A 221 3.50 23.75 37.56
N VAL A 222 2.60 24.72 37.41
CA VAL A 222 2.21 25.65 38.46
C VAL A 222 0.71 25.51 38.63
N SER A 223 0.26 25.40 39.87
CA SER A 223 -1.16 25.44 40.18
C SER A 223 -1.46 26.35 41.35
N ASP A 224 -2.61 27.00 41.24
CA ASP A 224 -3.25 27.80 42.28
C ASP A 224 -4.54 27.10 42.68
N LEU A 225 -4.72 26.86 43.98
CA LEU A 225 -5.93 26.37 44.57
C LEU A 225 -6.53 27.46 45.47
N ASN A 226 -7.79 27.74 45.19
CA ASN A 226 -8.68 28.63 45.93
C ASN A 226 -8.15 30.06 46.05
N GLU A 227 -7.83 30.70 44.92
CA GLU A 227 -7.50 32.13 44.83
C GLU A 227 -6.34 32.52 45.73
N PHE A 228 -5.18 31.89 45.50
CA PHE A 228 -3.93 32.07 46.22
C PHE A 228 -3.86 31.45 47.62
N SER A 229 -4.86 30.67 48.02
CA SER A 229 -4.82 29.94 49.30
C SER A 229 -3.74 28.87 49.33
N GLU A 230 -3.54 28.14 48.23
CA GLU A 230 -2.49 27.13 48.11
C GLU A 230 -1.88 27.15 46.71
N ASN A 231 -0.58 27.39 46.65
CA ASN A 231 0.17 27.45 45.39
C ASN A 231 1.18 26.30 45.35
N GLN A 232 1.24 25.60 44.22
CA GLN A 232 2.20 24.53 43.99
C GLN A 232 3.01 24.85 42.74
N ILE A 233 4.33 24.72 42.87
CA ILE A 233 5.27 24.76 41.74
C ILE A 233 6.00 23.44 41.76
N HIS A 234 6.01 22.75 40.62
CA HIS A 234 6.62 21.44 40.50
C HIS A 234 7.40 21.34 39.21
N LEU A 235 8.61 20.80 39.32
CA LEU A 235 9.45 20.43 38.19
C LEU A 235 9.95 19.01 38.46
N SER A 236 9.60 18.10 37.57
CA SER A 236 10.10 16.73 37.57
C SER A 236 10.71 16.41 36.23
N THR A 237 11.72 15.55 36.24
CA THR A 237 12.28 15.01 35.01
C THR A 237 12.67 13.57 35.22
N ASP A 238 12.13 12.70 34.39
CA ASP A 238 12.58 11.32 34.28
C ASP A 238 13.65 11.31 33.20
N ILE A 239 14.83 10.74 33.47
CA ILE A 239 15.96 10.73 32.56
C ILE A 239 16.45 9.29 32.43
N SER A 240 16.70 8.82 31.21
CA SER A 240 17.31 7.51 31.03
C SER A 240 18.35 7.48 29.91
N ARG A 241 19.39 6.67 30.10
CA ARG A 241 20.47 6.44 29.15
C ARG A 241 21.21 5.16 29.51
N ILE A 242 21.73 4.43 28.52
CA ILE A 242 22.70 3.36 28.75
C ILE A 242 24.12 3.94 28.67
N VAL A 243 24.95 3.65 29.69
CA VAL A 243 26.37 4.01 29.72
C VAL A 243 27.18 2.73 29.90
N GLU A 244 28.02 2.40 28.92
CA GLU A 244 28.89 1.21 28.95
C GLU A 244 28.13 -0.11 29.24
N GLY A 245 26.90 -0.23 28.74
CA GLY A 245 26.04 -1.41 28.94
C GLY A 245 25.23 -1.41 30.23
N TYR A 246 25.34 -0.39 31.08
CA TYR A 246 24.55 -0.26 32.31
C TYR A 246 23.45 0.81 32.16
N PRO A 247 22.19 0.51 32.54
CA PRO A 247 21.11 1.49 32.51
C PRO A 247 21.24 2.50 33.65
N ILE A 248 21.12 3.78 33.31
CA ILE A 248 20.91 4.88 34.26
C ILE A 248 19.45 5.30 34.08
N ASN A 249 18.67 5.25 35.17
CA ASN A 249 17.27 5.67 35.25
C ASN A 249 17.08 6.68 36.39
#